data_AF-A0A1L8QSW9-F1
#
_entry.id   AF-A0A1L8QSW9-F1
#
_cell.length_a   1.000
_cell.length_b   1.000
_cell.length_c   1.000
_cell.angle_alpha   90.00
_cell.angle_beta   90.00
_cell.angle_gamma   90.00
#
_symmetry.space_group_name_H-M   'P 1'
#
loop_
_entity.id
_entity.type
_entity.pdbx_description
1 polymer ?
#
loop_
_entity_poly.entity_id
_entity_poly.type
_entity_poly.pdbx_seq_one_letter_code
_entity_poly.pdbx_strand_id
1 'polypeptide(L)' 'MQEMLSERAKEIQQRAGDGYEQDVFVGTNRANAMVSAATYQAKSDNMKNNTLLKAVK' A
#
# COMPACT_ATOMS: atom_id res chain seq x y z
N MET A 1 -10.20 -10.90 9.88
CA MET A 1 -9.05 -11.04 8.95
C MET A 1 -9.00 -9.89 7.93
N GLN A 2 -10.13 -9.47 7.37
CA GLN A 2 -10.21 -8.30 6.46
C GLN A 2 -9.84 -6.97 7.15
N GLU A 3 -10.26 -6.75 8.40
CA GLU A 3 -9.89 -5.55 9.16
C GLU A 3 -8.37 -5.45 9.39
N MET A 4 -7.73 -6.52 9.85
CA MET A 4 -6.27 -6.55 10.05
C MET A 4 -5.49 -6.22 8.76
N LEU A 5 -5.94 -6.75 7.62
CA LEU A 5 -5.31 -6.48 6.32
C LEU A 5 -5.50 -5.02 5.89
N SER A 6 -6.69 -4.47 6.11
CA SER A 6 -7.00 -3.06 5.82
C SER A 6 -6.20 -2.11 6.71
N GLU A 7 -6.04 -2.47 7.99
CA GLU A 7 -5.28 -1.71 8.96
C GLU A 7 -3.79 -1.68 8.60
N ARG A 8 -3.22 -2.84 8.24
CA ARG A 8 -1.83 -2.93 7.75
C ARG A 8 -1.61 -2.18 6.45
N ALA A 9 -2.55 -2.27 5.51
CA ALA A 9 -2.48 -1.48 4.28
C ALA A 9 -2.47 0.02 4.59
N LYS A 10 -3.24 0.45 5.59
CA LYS A 10 -3.36 1.86 5.99
C LYS A 10 -2.11 2.36 6.67
N GLU A 11 -1.48 1.55 7.51
CA GLU A 11 -0.17 1.85 8.09
C GLU A 11 0.90 2.01 7.00
N ILE A 12 0.92 1.11 6.01
CA ILE A 12 1.87 1.17 4.89
C ILE A 12 1.63 2.41 4.04
N GLN A 13 0.36 2.73 3.75
CA GLN A 13 -0.02 3.94 3.00
C GLN A 13 0.40 5.21 3.76
N GLN A 14 0.16 5.28 5.06
CA GLN A 14 0.60 6.42 5.88
C GLN A 14 2.12 6.57 5.92
N ARG A 15 2.88 5.48 5.95
CA ARG A 15 4.36 5.55 5.88
C ARG A 15 4.86 5.97 4.50
N ALA A 16 4.19 5.53 3.43
CA ALA A 16 4.57 5.86 2.07
C ALA A 16 4.24 7.33 1.71
N GLY A 17 3.18 7.88 2.32
CA GLY A 17 2.80 9.28 2.18
C GLY A 17 1.74 9.52 1.11
N ASP A 18 1.61 10.78 0.71
CA ASP A 18 0.54 11.21 -0.20
C ASP A 18 0.72 10.67 -1.62
N GLY A 19 -0.41 10.31 -2.25
CA GLY A 19 -0.44 9.79 -3.62
C GLY A 19 -0.25 8.27 -3.75
N TYR A 20 -0.15 7.56 -2.62
CA TYR A 20 -0.28 6.11 -2.55
C TYR A 20 -1.72 5.73 -2.20
N GLU A 21 -2.27 4.81 -2.98
CA GLU A 21 -3.61 4.24 -2.79
C GLU A 21 -3.49 2.84 -2.21
N GLN A 22 -4.46 2.49 -1.38
CA GLN A 22 -4.63 1.14 -0.87
C GLN A 22 -5.92 0.53 -1.42
N ASP A 23 -5.87 -0.77 -1.70
CA ASP A 23 -7.03 -1.54 -2.11
C ASP A 23 -7.04 -2.88 -1.38
N VAL A 24 -8.23 -3.39 -1.06
CA VAL A 24 -8.43 -4.66 -0.36
C VAL A 24 -9.35 -5.52 -1.18
N PHE A 25 -8.78 -6.55 -1.79
CA PHE A 25 -9.50 -7.52 -2.59
C PHE A 25 -9.81 -8.78 -1.78
N VAL A 26 -11.09 -9.07 -1.59
CA VAL A 26 -11.55 -10.29 -0.91
C VAL A 26 -11.94 -11.32 -1.97
N GLY A 27 -11.08 -12.32 -2.19
CA GLY A 27 -11.40 -13.49 -3.01
C GLY A 27 -12.14 -14.57 -2.23
N THR A 28 -12.52 -15.65 -2.90
CA THR A 28 -13.35 -16.73 -2.35
C THR A 28 -12.78 -17.40 -1.09
N ASN A 29 -11.45 -17.52 -0.99
CA ASN A 29 -10.78 -18.19 0.15
C ASN A 29 -9.78 -17.31 0.91
N ARG A 30 -9.42 -16.13 0.37
CA ARG A 30 -8.38 -15.27 0.95
C ARG A 30 -8.68 -13.80 0.64
N ALA A 31 -8.39 -12.96 1.61
CA ALA A 31 -8.34 -11.51 1.42
C ALA A 31 -6.89 -11.09 1.17
N ASN A 32 -6.69 -10.21 0.19
CA ASN A 32 -5.42 -9.61 -0.18
C ASN A 32 -5.55 -8.09 -0.01
N ALA A 33 -4.54 -7.46 0.56
CA ALA A 33 -4.43 -6.00 0.55
C ALA A 33 -3.23 -5.59 -0.30
N MET A 34 -3.42 -4.55 -1.09
CA MET A 34 -2.43 -3.99 -2.01
C MET A 34 -2.25 -2.50 -1.72
N VAL A 35 -1.01 -2.02 -1.77
CA VAL A 35 -0.70 -0.59 -1.73
C VAL A 35 0.10 -0.26 -2.98
N SER A 36 -0.35 0.75 -3.73
CA SER A 36 0.25 1.11 -5.02
C SER A 36 0.41 2.63 -5.16
N ALA A 37 1.39 3.05 -5.94
CA ALA A 37 1.57 4.46 -6.27
C ALA A 37 0.60 4.86 -7.39
N ALA A 38 -0.41 5.66 -7.06
CA ALA A 38 -1.41 6.11 -8.02
C ALA A 38 -0.92 7.32 -8.83
N THR A 39 -0.26 8.28 -8.16
CA THR A 39 0.20 9.52 -8.79
C THR A 39 1.57 9.37 -9.44
N TYR A 40 1.86 10.21 -10.45
CA TYR A 40 3.18 10.27 -11.07
C TYR A 40 4.30 10.61 -10.06
N GLN A 41 3.99 11.51 -9.11
CA GLN A 41 4.92 11.89 -8.04
C GLN A 41 5.25 10.69 -7.15
N ALA A 42 4.25 9.95 -6.68
CA ALA A 42 4.43 8.74 -5.88
C ALA A 42 5.20 7.65 -6.63
N LYS A 43 4.97 7.51 -7.95
CA LYS A 43 5.74 6.57 -8.79
C LYS A 43 7.21 6.96 -8.87
N SER A 44 7.50 8.25 -9.09
CA SER A 44 8.88 8.74 -9.10
C SER A 44 9.55 8.62 -7.74
N ASP A 45 8.84 8.89 -6.65
CA ASP A 45 9.37 8.75 -5.29
C ASP A 45 9.69 7.28 -4.98
N ASN A 46 8.73 6.39 -5.23
CA ASN A 46 8.91 4.96 -5.04
C ASN A 46 10.13 4.43 -5.83
N MET A 47 10.32 4.87 -7.07
CA MET A 47 11.42 4.42 -7.91
C MET A 47 12.78 4.93 -7.44
N LYS A 48 12.85 6.15 -6.89
CA LYS A 48 14.10 6.75 -6.39
C LYS A 48 14.47 6.25 -5.00
N ASN A 49 13.47 6.10 -4.12
CA ASN A 49 13.67 5.91 -2.70
C ASN A 49 13.32 4.50 -2.20
N ASN A 50 12.75 3.64 -3.06
CA ASN A 50 12.24 2.32 -2.71
C ASN A 50 11.22 2.39 -1.55
N THR A 51 10.34 3.40 -1.60
CA THR A 51 9.46 3.80 -0.51
C THR A 51 8.53 2.67 -0.09
N LEU A 52 7.86 1.99 -1.02
CA LEU A 52 6.98 0.85 -0.70
C LEU A 52 7.74 -0.32 -0.07
N LEU A 53 8.92 -0.66 -0.60
CA LEU A 53 9.74 -1.76 -0.06
C LEU A 53 10.16 -1.48 1.40
N LYS A 54 10.45 -0.22 1.72
CA LYS A 54 10.81 0.22 3.07
C LYS A 54 9.59 0.34 3.98
N ALA A 55 8.44 0.73 3.45
CA ALA A 55 7.21 0.92 4.21
C ALA A 55 6.59 -0.40 4.72
N VAL A 56 6.82 -1.51 4.03
CA VAL A 56 6.27 -2.84 4.35
C VAL A 56 6.95 -3.53 5.55
N LYS A 57 8.10 -3.03 6.02
CA LYS A 57 8.87 -3.64 7.13
C LYS A 57 8.23 -3.53 8.51
#